data_AF-A0A4D9DFT5-F1
#
_entry.id   AF-A0A4D9DFT5-F1
#
_cell.length_a   1.000
_cell.length_b   1.000
_cell.length_c   1.000
_cell.angle_alpha   90.00
_cell.angle_beta   90.00
_cell.angle_gamma   90.00
#
_symmetry.space_group_name_H-M   'P 1'
#
loop_
_entity.id
_entity.type
_entity.pdbx_description
1 polymer ?
#
loop_
_entity_poly.entity_id
_entity_poly.type
_entity_poly.pdbx_seq_one_letter_code
_entity_poly.pdbx_strand_id
1 'polypeptide(L)'
;MSAPWLLLAALALAAGAALAKDRPPRLLGGLMDAEENDEGVQRALRFAMSEYNKASNDMYRSRVAELLQARKQVREGDDSSLCKCKMEKSRDAKPKLSQ
;
A
#
# COMPACT_ATOMS: atom_id res chain seq x y z
N MET A 1 -20.14 52.72 -14.54
CA MET A 1 -18.76 52.59 -14.01
C MET A 1 -18.60 51.27 -13.21
N SER A 2 -18.65 50.11 -13.89
CA SER A 2 -18.57 48.78 -13.24
C SER A 2 -17.50 47.85 -13.83
N ALA A 3 -16.77 48.31 -14.85
CA ALA A 3 -15.72 47.56 -15.54
C ALA A 3 -14.58 47.02 -14.65
N PRO A 4 -14.09 47.71 -13.58
CA PRO A 4 -12.95 47.20 -12.82
C PRO A 4 -13.30 45.96 -11.98
N TRP A 5 -14.55 45.83 -11.55
CA TRP A 5 -15.00 44.68 -10.76
C TRP A 5 -15.12 43.40 -11.59
N LEU A 6 -15.53 43.54 -12.86
CA LEU A 6 -15.60 42.41 -13.80
C LEU A 6 -14.20 41.90 -14.16
N LEU A 7 -13.24 42.81 -14.30
CA LEU A 7 -11.83 42.44 -14.57
C LEU A 7 -11.19 41.72 -13.38
N LEU A 8 -11.46 42.15 -12.15
CA LEU A 8 -10.96 41.49 -10.94
C LEU A 8 -11.59 40.10 -10.75
N ALA A 9 -12.89 39.96 -11.02
CA ALA A 9 -13.57 38.66 -10.97
C ALA A 9 -13.02 37.67 -12.02
N ALA A 10 -12.75 38.15 -13.23
CA ALA A 10 -12.14 37.34 -14.28
C ALA A 10 -10.70 36.90 -13.92
N LEU A 11 -9.91 37.77 -13.30
CA LEU A 11 -8.55 37.45 -12.85
C LEU A 11 -8.55 36.42 -11.71
N ALA A 12 -9.48 36.53 -10.76
CA ALA A 12 -9.61 35.57 -9.66
C ALA A 12 -10.03 34.18 -10.15
N LEU A 13 -10.92 34.08 -11.15
CA LEU A 13 -11.29 32.82 -11.78
C LEU A 13 -10.11 32.18 -12.54
N ALA A 14 -9.32 32.98 -13.24
CA ALA A 14 -8.15 32.48 -13.98
C ALA A 14 -7.04 31.96 -13.04
N ALA A 15 -6.85 32.59 -11.88
CA ALA A 15 -5.89 32.15 -10.86
C ALA A 15 -6.30 30.84 -10.17
N GLY A 16 -7.60 30.61 -9.95
CA GLY A 16 -8.12 29.39 -9.33
C GLY A 16 -7.89 28.12 -10.17
N ALA A 17 -7.94 28.25 -11.50
CA ALA A 17 -7.69 27.13 -12.42
C ALA A 17 -6.21 26.72 -12.51
N ALA A 18 -5.29 27.64 -12.23
CA ALA A 18 -3.85 27.38 -12.28
C ALA A 18 -3.34 26.57 -11.08
N LEU A 19 -4.10 26.50 -9.97
CA LEU A 19 -3.70 25.79 -8.75
C LEU A 19 -4.07 24.30 -8.76
N ALA A 20 -4.86 23.85 -9.74
CA ALA A 20 -5.20 22.43 -9.95
C ALA A 20 -4.13 21.68 -10.75
N LYS A 21 -2.86 22.07 -10.60
CA LYS A 21 -1.74 21.57 -11.41
C LYS A 21 -1.16 20.29 -10.79
N ASP A 22 -1.20 19.23 -11.58
CA ASP A 22 -0.36 18.04 -11.51
C ASP A 22 -0.45 17.19 -10.23
N ARG A 23 -1.54 16.43 -10.09
CA ARG A 23 -1.38 15.06 -9.56
C ARG A 23 -1.05 14.16 -10.75
N PRO A 24 0.19 13.62 -10.85
CA PRO A 24 0.52 12.72 -11.93
C PRO A 24 -0.48 11.56 -11.96
N PRO A 25 -0.97 11.14 -13.14
CA PRO A 25 -1.83 9.97 -13.22
C PRO A 25 -1.11 8.81 -12.54
N ARG A 26 -1.77 8.14 -11.58
CA ARG A 26 -1.22 6.93 -10.95
C ARG A 26 -0.91 5.94 -12.08
N LEU A 27 0.36 5.75 -12.37
CA LEU A 27 0.83 4.89 -13.45
C LEU A 27 0.44 3.45 -13.12
N LEU A 28 -0.63 2.98 -13.76
CA LEU A 28 -1.01 1.57 -13.75
C LEU A 28 0.16 0.78 -14.36
N GLY A 29 0.65 -0.22 -13.63
CA GLY A 29 1.72 -1.12 -14.04
C GLY A 29 3.11 -0.84 -13.44
N GLY A 30 3.33 0.31 -12.81
CA GLY A 30 4.60 0.62 -12.14
C GLY A 30 4.71 -0.04 -10.75
N LEU A 31 5.92 -0.47 -10.36
CA LEU A 31 6.21 -0.77 -8.95
C LEU A 31 6.24 0.56 -8.19
N MET A 32 5.27 0.77 -7.31
CA MET A 32 5.19 1.92 -6.43
C MET A 32 5.55 1.47 -5.02
N ASP A 33 6.32 2.26 -4.26
CA ASP A 33 6.48 1.98 -2.84
C ASP A 33 5.12 2.15 -2.15
N ALA A 34 4.77 1.20 -1.30
CA ALA A 34 3.52 1.14 -0.58
C ALA A 34 3.80 1.28 0.91
N GLU A 35 2.89 1.94 1.62
CA GLU A 35 2.97 2.05 3.07
C GLU A 35 2.59 0.73 3.73
N GLU A 36 3.14 0.47 4.92
CA GLU A 36 2.79 -0.71 5.73
C GLU A 36 1.29 -0.78 6.07
N ASN A 37 0.63 0.38 6.13
CA ASN A 37 -0.79 0.49 6.44
C ASN A 37 -1.72 0.27 5.23
N ASP A 38 -1.19 0.00 4.04
CA ASP A 38 -2.02 -0.34 2.88
C ASP A 38 -2.72 -1.69 3.12
N GLU A 39 -4.05 -1.71 2.99
CA GLU A 39 -4.85 -2.91 3.20
C GLU A 39 -4.43 -4.06 2.28
N GLY A 40 -3.99 -3.76 1.06
CA GLY A 40 -3.50 -4.76 0.11
C GLY A 40 -2.20 -5.40 0.59
N VAL A 41 -1.29 -4.60 1.14
CA VAL A 41 -0.02 -5.05 1.72
C VAL A 41 -0.29 -5.94 2.94
N GLN A 42 -1.16 -5.51 3.85
CA GLN A 42 -1.50 -6.32 5.04
C GLN A 42 -2.18 -7.64 4.67
N ARG A 43 -3.07 -7.63 3.67
CA ARG A 43 -3.75 -8.83 3.21
C ARG A 43 -2.78 -9.84 2.58
N ALA A 44 -1.91 -9.36 1.69
CA ALA A 44 -0.87 -10.19 1.08
C ALA A 44 0.11 -10.74 2.12
N LEU A 45 0.50 -9.91 3.09
CA LEU A 45 1.38 -10.32 4.18
C LEU A 45 0.74 -11.41 5.04
N ARG A 46 -0.52 -11.24 5.46
CA ARG A 46 -1.25 -12.26 6.24
C ARG A 46 -1.39 -13.57 5.49
N PHE A 47 -1.69 -13.51 4.19
CA PHE A 47 -1.76 -14.69 3.34
C PHE A 47 -0.41 -15.41 3.26
N ALA A 48 0.66 -14.70 2.92
CA ALA A 48 2.01 -15.27 2.83
C ALA A 48 2.47 -15.88 4.16
N MET A 49 2.18 -15.21 5.28
CA MET A 49 2.50 -15.71 6.62
C MET A 49 1.72 -16.95 7.01
N SER A 50 0.45 -17.04 6.60
CA SER A 50 -0.38 -18.22 6.82
C SER A 50 0.17 -19.42 6.06
N GLU A 51 0.45 -19.25 4.77
CA GLU A 51 0.97 -20.33 3.92
C GLU A 51 2.39 -20.75 4.34
N TYR A 52 3.27 -19.79 4.67
CA TYR A 52 4.59 -20.10 5.21
C TYR A 52 4.52 -20.92 6.50
N ASN A 53 3.65 -20.53 7.44
CA ASN A 53 3.51 -21.24 8.71
C ASN A 53 2.85 -22.62 8.57
N LYS A 54 1.94 -22.79 7.61
CA LYS A 54 1.35 -24.10 7.29
C LYS A 54 2.37 -25.05 6.66
N ALA A 55 3.16 -24.56 5.70
CA ALA A 55 4.17 -25.36 5.01
C ALA A 55 5.41 -25.64 5.87
N SER A 56 5.68 -24.79 6.86
CA SER A 56 6.81 -24.97 7.77
C SER A 56 6.52 -26.07 8.82
N ASN A 57 7.44 -27.03 8.94
CA ASN A 57 7.41 -28.09 9.96
C ASN A 57 7.92 -27.64 11.35
N ASP A 58 8.17 -26.35 11.54
CA ASP A 58 8.67 -25.85 12.82
C ASP A 58 7.59 -25.88 13.90
N MET A 59 7.98 -26.25 15.13
CA MET A 59 7.10 -26.27 16.30
C MET A 59 6.54 -24.90 16.64
N TYR A 60 7.26 -23.82 16.32
CA TYR A 60 6.81 -22.45 16.59
C TYR A 60 6.38 -21.75 15.30
N ARG A 61 5.40 -20.85 15.42
CA ARG A 61 5.00 -19.97 14.31
C ARG A 61 6.09 -18.93 14.07
N SER A 62 6.39 -18.63 12.82
CA SER A 62 7.17 -17.44 12.48
C SER A 62 6.23 -16.23 12.37
N ARG A 63 6.68 -15.06 12.83
CA ARG A 63 5.97 -13.78 12.77
C ARG A 63 6.85 -12.72 12.11
N VAL A 64 6.21 -11.69 11.55
CA VAL A 64 6.92 -10.52 11.05
C VAL A 64 7.36 -9.69 12.25
N ALA A 65 8.65 -9.41 12.36
CA ALA A 65 9.21 -8.53 13.40
C ALA A 65 9.23 -7.07 12.96
N GLU A 66 9.52 -6.83 11.67
CA GLU A 66 9.65 -5.49 11.11
C GLU A 66 9.40 -5.55 9.60
N LEU A 67 8.57 -4.64 9.07
CA LEU A 67 8.41 -4.49 7.63
C LEU A 67 9.46 -3.49 7.11
N LEU A 68 10.41 -3.99 6.32
CA LEU A 68 11.53 -3.18 5.82
C LEU A 68 11.13 -2.39 4.58
N GLN A 69 10.33 -3.00 3.70
CA GLN A 69 9.92 -2.41 2.45
C GLN A 69 8.66 -3.08 1.92
N ALA A 70 7.67 -2.31 1.48
CA ALA A 70 6.54 -2.81 0.71
C ALA A 70 6.48 -2.09 -0.64
N ARG A 71 6.24 -2.86 -1.69
CA ARG A 71 6.02 -2.37 -3.05
C ARG A 71 4.75 -2.96 -3.61
N LYS A 72 3.95 -2.13 -4.26
CA LYS A 72 2.70 -2.53 -4.90
C LYS A 72 2.78 -2.23 -6.39
N GLN A 73 2.29 -3.15 -7.20
CA GLN A 73 2.09 -2.99 -8.63
C GLN A 73 0.61 -3.12 -8.92
N VAL A 74 -0.01 -2.02 -9.32
CA VAL A 74 -1.43 -1.99 -9.72
C VAL A 74 -1.51 -2.36 -11.19
N ARG A 75 -2.08 -3.52 -11.53
CA ARG A 75 -2.34 -3.94 -12.93
C ARG A 75 -3.85 -4.04 -13.15
N GLU A 76 -4.28 -3.92 -14.40
CA GLU A 76 -5.65 -4.21 -14.80
C GLU A 76 -6.01 -5.66 -14.43
N GLY A 77 -6.80 -5.85 -13.37
CA GLY A 77 -7.28 -7.15 -12.89
C GLY A 77 -6.69 -7.60 -11.55
N ASP A 78 -5.37 -7.48 -11.36
CA ASP A 78 -4.69 -8.02 -10.19
C ASP A 78 -3.64 -7.05 -9.63
N ASP A 79 -3.79 -6.71 -8.35
CA ASP A 79 -2.81 -5.94 -7.58
C ASP A 79 -1.76 -6.90 -6.99
N SER A 80 -0.53 -6.89 -7.52
CA SER A 80 0.58 -7.65 -6.94
C SER A 80 1.30 -6.79 -5.90
N SER A 81 1.60 -7.35 -4.72
CA SER A 81 2.40 -6.68 -3.70
C SER A 81 3.58 -7.54 -3.27
N LEU A 82 4.74 -6.92 -3.18
CA LEU A 82 6.00 -7.51 -2.74
C LEU A 82 6.41 -6.85 -1.42
N CYS A 83 6.55 -7.65 -0.37
CA CYS A 83 6.95 -7.17 0.95
C CYS A 83 8.27 -7.81 1.35
N LYS A 84 9.23 -6.97 1.73
CA LYS A 84 10.46 -7.37 2.39
C LYS A 84 10.30 -7.12 3.86
N CYS A 85 10.35 -8.18 4.66
CA CYS A 85 10.16 -8.11 6.09
C CYS A 85 11.24 -8.92 6.80
N LYS A 86 11.60 -8.46 8.00
CA LYS A 86 12.40 -9.20 8.95
C LYS A 86 11.47 -10.11 9.73
N MET A 87 11.87 -11.36 9.88
CA MET A 87 11.07 -12.41 10.49
C MET A 87 11.69 -12.83 11.81
N GLU A 88 10.85 -13.15 12.79
CA GLU A 88 11.26 -13.70 14.08
C GLU A 88 10.43 -14.95 14.39
N LYS A 89 11.01 -15.86 15.18
CA LYS A 89 10.27 -16.97 15.75
C LYS A 89 9.31 -16.43 16.82
N SER A 90 8.01 -16.67 16.67
CA SER A 90 7.11 -16.45 17.80
C SER A 90 7.45 -17.43 18.91
N ARG A 91 7.20 -17.03 20.16
CA ARG A 91 7.28 -17.94 21.31
C ARG A 91 6.07 -18.88 21.37
N ASP A 92 5.03 -18.59 20.57
CA ASP A 92 3.82 -19.40 20.50
C ASP A 92 4.07 -20.68 19.70
N ALA A 93 3.90 -21.81 20.38
CA ALA A 93 3.88 -23.11 19.74
C ALA A 93 2.66 -23.20 18.81
N LYS A 94 2.84 -23.85 17.65
CA LYS A 94 1.72 -24.17 16.78
C LYS A 94 0.78 -25.12 17.54
N PRO A 95 -0.54 -24.86 17.53
CA PRO A 95 -1.48 -25.83 18.06
C PRO A 95 -1.32 -27.12 17.26
N LYS A 96 -1.25 -28.26 17.96
CA LYS A 96 -1.32 -29.55 17.28
C LYS A 96 -2.67 -29.61 16.61
N LEU A 97 -2.68 -29.65 15.29
CA LEU A 97 -3.88 -29.93 14.53
C LEU A 97 -4.31 -31.33 14.99
N SER A 98 -5.36 -31.41 15.81
CA SER A 98 -6.04 -32.66 16.10
C SER A 98 -6.57 -33.15 14.75
N GLN A 99 -5.85 -34.12 14.18
CA GLN A 99 -6.31 -34.90 13.03
C GLN A 99 -7.56 -35.68 13.44
#